data_AF-A0A8H2RIN9-F1
#
_entry.id   AF-A0A8H2RIN9-F1
#
_cell.length_a   1.000
_cell.length_b   1.000
_cell.length_c   1.000
_cell.angle_alpha   90.00
_cell.angle_beta   90.00
_cell.angle_gamma   90.00
#
_symmetry.space_group_name_H-M   'P 1'
#
loop_
_entity.id
_entity.type
_entity.pdbx_description
1 polymer ?
#
loop_
_entity_poly.entity_id
_entity_poly.type
_entity_poly.pdbx_seq_one_letter_code
_entity_poly.pdbx_strand_id
1 'polypeptide(L)' 'MAWSFWKDKRPEWVQAEERAFIKAANSLKTLQTTPRGGVRIDPEEIRDQILEARELYKDLVQKQR' A
#
# COMPACT_ATOMS: atom_id res chain seq x y z
N MET A 1 27.16 -3.91 13.90
CA MET A 1 26.24 -3.87 15.07
C MET A 1 25.63 -2.47 15.26
N ALA A 2 25.20 -1.78 14.20
CA ALA A 2 24.65 -0.41 14.27
C ALA A 2 23.15 -0.31 13.93
N TRP A 3 22.53 -1.40 13.46
CA TRP A 3 21.14 -1.39 12.99
C TRP A 3 20.11 -1.38 14.13
N SER A 4 20.44 -1.91 15.32
CA SER A 4 19.49 -2.07 16.43
C SER A 4 19.14 -0.77 17.19
N PHE A 5 19.80 0.36 16.89
CA PHE A 5 19.55 1.64 17.57
C PHE A 5 18.55 2.55 16.86
N TRP A 6 18.18 2.23 15.61
CA TRP A 6 17.14 2.92 14.87
C TRP A 6 15.78 2.33 15.25
N LYS A 7 15.37 2.50 16.52
CA LYS A 7 13.95 2.34 16.86
C LYS A 7 13.20 3.45 16.14
N ASP A 8 12.22 3.06 15.35
CA ASP A 8 11.31 4.00 14.71
C ASP A 8 10.66 4.87 15.78
N LYS A 9 11.00 6.17 15.77
CA LYS A 9 10.49 7.16 16.73
C LYS A 9 9.14 7.73 16.30
N ARG A 10 8.63 7.32 15.14
CA ARG A 10 7.32 7.78 14.65
C ARG A 10 6.21 7.19 15.53
N PRO A 11 5.09 7.91 15.70
CA PRO A 11 3.94 7.43 16.45
C PRO A 11 3.47 6.05 15.99
N GLU A 12 2.91 5.26 16.90
CA GLU A 12 2.46 3.88 16.60
C GLU A 12 1.43 3.82 15.47
N TRP A 13 0.58 4.84 15.32
CA TRP A 13 -0.39 4.92 14.22
C TRP A 13 0.28 5.00 12.84
N VAL A 14 1.39 5.72 12.72
CA VAL A 14 2.18 5.81 11.48
C VAL A 14 2.82 4.46 11.14
N GLN A 15 3.34 3.77 12.16
CA GLN A 15 3.91 2.43 11.97
C GLN A 15 2.84 1.41 11.60
N ALA A 16 1.64 1.51 12.17
CA ALA A 16 0.52 0.66 11.83
C ALA A 16 0.05 0.89 10.39
N GLU A 17 -0.04 2.15 9.98
CA GLU A 17 -0.40 2.54 8.61
C GLU A 17 0.65 2.05 7.60
N GLU A 18 1.94 2.22 7.89
CA GLU A 18 3.01 1.73 7.02
C GLU A 18 3.00 0.20 6.92
N ARG A 19 2.76 -0.51 8.02
CA ARG A 19 2.60 -1.98 7.99
C ARG A 19 1.39 -2.40 7.16
N ALA A 20 0.28 -1.67 7.27
CA ALA A 20 -0.90 -1.91 6.45
C ALA A 20 -0.60 -1.67 4.96
N PHE A 21 0.12 -0.60 4.64
CA PHE A 21 0.57 -0.30 3.29
C PHE A 21 1.48 -1.40 2.74
N ILE A 22 2.51 -1.81 3.48
CA ILE A 22 3.43 -2.88 3.07
C ILE A 22 2.67 -4.20 2.87
N LYS A 23 1.71 -4.52 3.75
CA LYS A 23 0.88 -5.72 3.60
C LYS A 23 0.02 -5.67 2.34
N ALA A 24 -0.58 -4.51 2.04
CA ALA A 24 -1.35 -4.30 0.82
C ALA A 24 -0.46 -4.40 -0.43
N ALA A 25 0.71 -3.76 -0.42
CA ALA A 25 1.67 -3.83 -1.50
C ALA A 25 2.15 -5.26 -1.75
N ASN A 26 2.49 -6.02 -0.69
CA ASN A 26 2.88 -7.42 -0.81
C ASN A 26 1.74 -8.36 -1.23
N SER A 27 0.49 -7.91 -1.15
CA SER A 27 -0.66 -8.68 -1.67
C SER A 27 -0.83 -8.58 -3.18
N LEU A 28 -0.18 -7.60 -3.82
CA LEU A 28 -0.13 -7.46 -5.27
C LEU A 28 0.65 -8.62 -5.88
N LYS A 29 0.03 -9.34 -6.80
CA LYS A 29 0.60 -10.52 -7.44
C LYS A 29 1.70 -10.15 -8.43
N THR A 30 1.59 -8.99 -9.08
CA THR A 30 2.53 -8.55 -10.12
C THR A 30 3.62 -7.62 -9.61
N LEU A 31 3.61 -7.27 -8.32
CA LEU A 31 4.64 -6.42 -7.73
C LEU A 31 6.00 -7.12 -7.80
N GLN A 32 6.91 -6.57 -8.61
CA GLN A 32 8.28 -7.03 -8.74
C GLN A 32 9.25 -5.87 -8.52
N THR A 33 10.17 -6.06 -7.58
CA THR A 33 11.34 -5.20 -7.42
C THR A 33 12.45 -5.65 -8.35
N THR A 34 12.90 -4.74 -9.22
CA THR A 34 14.08 -4.97 -10.05
C THR A 34 15.36 -4.84 -9.21
N PRO A 35 16.47 -5.50 -9.58
CA PRO A 35 17.75 -5.39 -8.87
C PRO A 35 18.32 -3.96 -8.80
N ARG A 36 17.84 -3.06 -9.67
CA ARG A 36 18.19 -1.62 -9.66
C ARG A 36 17.30 -0.77 -8.74
N GLY A 37 16.39 -1.38 -7.99
CA GLY A 37 15.45 -0.69 -7.11
C GLY A 37 14.23 -0.10 -7.82
N GLY A 38 14.06 -0.37 -9.12
CA GLY A 38 12.84 -0.02 -9.84
C GLY A 38 11.69 -0.95 -9.47
N VAL A 39 10.49 -0.39 -9.32
CA VAL A 39 9.25 -1.14 -9.06
C VAL A 39 8.53 -1.38 -10.38
N ARG A 40 8.15 -2.63 -10.63
CA ARG A 40 7.25 -3.02 -11.72
C ARG A 40 5.96 -3.56 -11.13
N ILE A 41 4.84 -3.02 -11.58
CA ILE A 41 3.50 -3.45 -11.23
C ILE A 41 2.71 -3.46 -12.53
N ASP A 42 1.86 -4.47 -12.73
CA ASP A 42 0.93 -4.47 -13.84
C ASP A 42 -0.13 -3.37 -13.64
N PRO A 43 -0.24 -2.40 -14.55
CA PRO A 43 -1.23 -1.34 -14.44
C PRO A 43 -2.68 -1.87 -14.41
N GLU A 44 -2.94 -3.03 -15.02
CA GLU A 44 -4.26 -3.65 -15.03
C GLU A 44 -4.66 -4.13 -13.62
N GLU A 45 -3.73 -4.70 -12.85
CA GLU A 45 -3.98 -5.16 -11.47
C GLU A 45 -4.31 -3.98 -10.55
N ILE A 46 -3.62 -2.85 -10.70
CA ILE A 46 -3.92 -1.62 -9.95
C ILE A 46 -5.32 -1.12 -10.30
N ARG A 47 -5.68 -1.11 -11.59
CA ARG A 47 -7.00 -0.65 -12.03
C ARG A 47 -8.11 -1.48 -11.39
N ASP A 48 -7.97 -2.81 -11.39
CA ASP A 48 -8.98 -3.70 -10.87
C ASP A 48 -9.13 -3.54 -9.34
N GLN A 49 -8.02 -3.37 -8.60
CA GLN A 49 -8.07 -3.03 -7.17
C GLN A 49 -8.75 -1.67 -6.91
N ILE A 50 -8.50 -0.66 -7.74
CA ILE A 50 -9.16 0.66 -7.60
C ILE A 50 -10.65 0.54 -7.85
N LEU A 51 -11.07 -0.24 -8.86
CA LEU A 51 -12.47 -0.47 -9.16
C LEU A 51 -13.17 -1.22 -8.02
N GLU A 52 -12.54 -2.27 -7.49
CA GLU A 52 -13.06 -3.02 -6.34
C GLU A 52 -13.17 -2.12 -5.09
N ALA A 53 -12.12 -1.36 -4.78
CA ALA A 53 -12.14 -0.41 -3.67
C ALA A 53 -13.24 0.65 -3.84
N ARG A 54 -13.43 1.15 -5.06
CA ARG A 54 -14.50 2.12 -5.36
C ARG A 54 -15.88 1.53 -5.12
N GLU A 55 -16.11 0.28 -5.51
CA GLU A 55 -17.38 -0.41 -5.24
C GLU A 55 -17.58 -0.70 -3.75
N LEU A 56 -16.53 -1.08 -3.02
CA LEU A 56 -16.58 -1.34 -1.58
C LEU A 56 -16.86 -0.07 -0.77
N TYR A 57 -16.31 1.07 -1.19
CA TYR A 57 -16.40 2.34 -0.46
C TYR A 57 -17.42 3.31 -1.06
N LYS A 58 -18.24 2.88 -2.03
CA LYS A 58 -19.25 3.75 -2.66
C LYS A 58 -20.21 4.36 -1.65
N ASP A 59 -20.51 3.63 -0.57
CA ASP A 59 -21.42 4.06 0.49
C ASP A 59 -20.81 5.12 1.42
N LEU A 60 -19.47 5.25 1.42
CA LEU A 60 -18.76 6.31 2.15
C LEU A 60 -18.74 7.64 1.40
N VAL A 61 -19.08 7.63 0.11
CA VAL A 61 -19.09 8.84 -0.73
C VAL A 61 -20.52 9.35 -0.86
N GLN A 62 -20.81 10.51 -0.28
CA GLN A 62 -22.08 11.18 -0.55
C GLN A 62 -22.08 11.73 -1.98
N LYS A 63 -23.15 11.45 -2.72
CA LYS A 63 -23.38 12.04 -4.04
C LYS A 63 -23.57 13.56 -3.84
N GLN A 64 -22.59 14.36 -4.27
CA GLN A 64 -22.79 15.81 -4.34
C GLN A 64 -23.98 16.07 -5.28
N ARG A 65 -24.96 16.82 -4.77
CA ARG A 65 -26.22 17.16 -5.45
C ARG A 65 -26.01 18.25 -6.47
#